data_AF-A0A483ED52-F1
#
_entry.id   AF-A0A483ED52-F1
#
_cell.length_a   1.000
_cell.length_b   1.000
_cell.length_c   1.000
_cell.angle_alpha   90.00
_cell.angle_beta   90.00
_cell.angle_gamma   90.00
#
_symmetry.space_group_name_H-M   'P 1'
#
loop_
_entity.id
_entity.type
_entity.pdbx_description
1 polymer ?
#
loop_
_entity_poly.entity_id
_entity_poly.type
_entity_poly.pdbx_seq_one_letter_code
_entity_poly.pdbx_strand_id
1 'polypeptide(L)'
;MLIKMQLINELEHDFSVLTSYITSQNSRGLTDINKEMEEYLLPILNVVYKANLINLNKFKYNYPAIDLGDIKSKRCVQITSTSGKTKFDKTIEKFISHNINSTYNHISFVIINTGGIKKQKHPTLSTDYINLTDLLKEISNLDIEEIKKILNHSRKNIFRH
;
A
#
# COMPACT_ATOMS: atom_id res chain seq x y z
N MET A 1 18.82 -20.17 2.64
CA MET A 1 19.40 -18.83 2.86
C MET A 1 19.75 -18.14 1.54
N LEU A 2 20.59 -18.73 0.67
CA LEU A 2 20.97 -18.14 -0.63
C LEU A 2 19.78 -17.84 -1.57
N ILE A 3 18.89 -18.83 -1.78
CA ILE A 3 17.72 -18.70 -2.67
C ILE A 3 16.78 -17.57 -2.20
N LYS A 4 16.52 -17.51 -0.88
CA LYS A 4 15.65 -16.49 -0.29
C LYS A 4 16.22 -15.09 -0.52
N MET A 5 17.52 -14.91 -0.34
CA MET A 5 18.20 -13.65 -0.61
C MET A 5 18.11 -13.25 -2.10
N GLN A 6 18.27 -14.20 -3.03
CA GLN A 6 18.10 -13.93 -4.46
C GLN A 6 16.68 -13.44 -4.80
N LEU A 7 15.66 -14.12 -4.28
CA LEU A 7 14.26 -13.71 -4.51
C LEU A 7 13.94 -12.32 -3.95
N ILE A 8 14.48 -11.99 -2.77
CA ILE A 8 14.31 -10.67 -2.17
C ILE A 8 15.03 -9.59 -2.99
N ASN A 9 16.26 -9.85 -3.45
CA ASN A 9 16.98 -8.90 -4.30
C ASN A 9 16.26 -8.65 -5.63
N GLU A 10 15.66 -9.68 -6.22
CA GLU A 10 14.85 -9.55 -7.43
C GLU A 10 13.60 -8.68 -7.18
N LEU A 11 12.91 -8.89 -6.04
CA LEU A 11 11.76 -8.08 -5.67
C LEU A 11 12.14 -6.64 -5.31
N GLU A 12 13.30 -6.44 -4.69
CA GLU A 12 13.86 -5.12 -4.38
C GLU A 12 14.13 -4.32 -5.66
N HIS A 13 14.71 -4.97 -6.67
CA HIS A 13 14.92 -4.36 -7.98
C HIS A 13 13.57 -3.94 -8.60
N ASP A 14 12.58 -4.84 -8.60
CA ASP A 14 11.22 -4.54 -9.06
C ASP A 14 10.64 -3.30 -8.34
N PHE A 15 10.63 -3.29 -7.00
CA PHE A 15 10.12 -2.17 -6.21
C PHE A 15 10.88 -0.85 -6.48
N SER A 16 12.19 -0.93 -6.73
CA SER A 16 13.01 0.24 -7.06
C SER A 16 12.62 0.83 -8.42
N VAL A 17 12.42 0.00 -9.44
CA VAL A 17 11.94 0.46 -10.75
C VAL A 17 10.54 1.06 -10.63
N LEU A 18 9.65 0.41 -9.89
CA LEU A 18 8.27 0.85 -9.69
C LEU A 18 8.19 2.20 -8.98
N THR A 19 8.92 2.39 -7.88
CA THR A 19 8.94 3.66 -7.15
C THR A 19 9.51 4.81 -7.99
N SER A 20 10.52 4.53 -8.82
CA SER A 20 11.06 5.50 -9.79
C SER A 20 10.02 5.88 -10.84
N TYR A 21 9.32 4.89 -11.41
CA TYR A 21 8.25 5.11 -12.38
C TYR A 21 7.10 5.94 -11.78
N ILE A 22 6.61 5.57 -10.59
CA ILE A 22 5.57 6.31 -9.85
C ILE A 22 5.99 7.76 -9.61
N THR A 23 7.25 7.98 -9.22
CA THR A 23 7.78 9.33 -8.96
C THR A 23 7.81 10.17 -10.24
N SER A 24 8.20 9.58 -11.37
CA SER A 24 8.22 10.22 -12.69
C SER A 24 6.81 10.53 -13.21
N GLN A 25 5.85 9.62 -13.05
CA GLN A 25 4.46 9.83 -13.45
C GLN A 25 3.80 10.94 -12.63
N ASN A 26 3.96 10.92 -11.31
CA ASN A 26 3.40 11.94 -10.43
C ASN A 26 4.02 13.33 -10.68
N SER A 27 5.31 13.45 -11.01
CA SER A 27 5.93 14.74 -11.35
C SER A 27 5.36 15.36 -12.63
N ARG A 28 4.79 14.53 -13.51
CA ARG A 28 4.04 14.94 -14.72
C ARG A 28 2.55 15.15 -14.46
N GLY A 29 2.08 15.01 -13.22
CA GLY A 29 0.66 15.12 -12.85
C GLY A 29 -0.18 13.88 -13.19
N LEU A 30 0.45 12.77 -13.62
CA LEU A 30 -0.24 11.52 -13.96
C LEU A 30 -0.44 10.68 -12.70
N THR A 31 -1.62 10.78 -12.09
CA THR A 31 -1.93 10.15 -10.79
C THR A 31 -2.66 8.82 -10.90
N ASP A 32 -3.01 8.37 -12.11
CA ASP A 32 -3.69 7.09 -12.34
C ASP A 32 -2.85 5.89 -11.87
N ILE A 33 -1.52 6.02 -11.90
CA ILE A 33 -0.59 5.02 -11.36
C ILE A 33 -0.87 4.69 -9.89
N ASN A 34 -1.38 5.64 -9.10
CA ASN A 34 -1.69 5.38 -7.70
C ASN A 34 -2.86 4.40 -7.54
N LYS A 35 -3.83 4.43 -8.47
CA LYS A 35 -4.94 3.47 -8.51
C LYS A 35 -4.49 2.09 -8.96
N GLU A 36 -3.59 2.04 -9.95
CA GLU A 36 -2.99 0.77 -10.40
C GLU A 36 -2.21 0.11 -9.25
N MET A 37 -1.57 0.92 -8.40
CA MET A 37 -0.89 0.43 -7.19
C MET A 37 -1.82 -0.18 -6.15
N GLU A 38 -3.11 0.19 -6.10
CA GLU A 38 -4.08 -0.44 -5.21
C GLU A 38 -4.27 -1.92 -5.56
N GLU A 39 -4.50 -2.23 -6.84
CA GLU A 39 -4.66 -3.60 -7.32
C GLU A 39 -3.33 -4.37 -7.29
N TYR A 40 -2.20 -3.70 -7.59
CA TYR A 40 -0.88 -4.32 -7.50
C TYR A 40 -0.54 -4.73 -6.07
N LEU A 41 -0.75 -3.85 -5.07
CA LEU A 41 -0.36 -4.10 -3.68
C LEU A 41 -1.35 -4.97 -2.92
N LEU A 42 -2.64 -4.99 -3.26
CA LEU A 42 -3.66 -5.78 -2.55
C LEU A 42 -3.25 -7.24 -2.29
N PRO A 43 -2.86 -8.05 -3.30
CA PRO A 43 -2.51 -9.44 -3.04
C PRO A 43 -1.19 -9.58 -2.27
N ILE A 44 -0.27 -8.63 -2.40
CA ILE A 44 1.00 -8.62 -1.64
C ILE A 44 0.68 -8.37 -0.15
N LEU A 45 -0.09 -7.33 0.16
CA LEU A 45 -0.50 -6.98 1.51
C LEU A 45 -1.30 -8.11 2.18
N ASN A 46 -2.19 -8.78 1.45
CA ASN A 46 -2.93 -9.93 1.97
C ASN A 46 -2.02 -11.11 2.33
N VAL A 47 -0.97 -11.38 1.54
CA VAL A 47 0.01 -12.43 1.88
C VAL A 47 0.84 -12.04 3.10
N VAL A 48 1.39 -10.81 3.11
CA VAL A 48 2.27 -10.33 4.18
C VAL A 48 1.55 -10.26 5.52
N TYR A 49 0.34 -9.70 5.56
CA TYR A 49 -0.39 -9.46 6.80
C TYR A 49 -1.45 -10.51 7.12
N LYS A 50 -1.55 -11.58 6.32
CA LYS A 50 -2.61 -12.60 6.43
C LYS A 50 -4.01 -11.96 6.51
N ALA A 51 -4.19 -10.89 5.74
CA ALA A 51 -5.39 -10.06 5.75
C ALA A 51 -6.38 -10.51 4.66
N ASN A 52 -7.62 -10.03 4.76
CA ASN A 52 -8.66 -10.22 3.74
C ASN A 52 -9.08 -8.89 3.12
N LEU A 53 -8.09 -8.08 2.73
CA LEU A 53 -8.31 -6.78 2.09
C LEU A 53 -8.98 -6.98 0.73
N ILE A 54 -9.99 -6.16 0.47
CA ILE A 54 -10.63 -6.00 -0.84
C ILE A 54 -10.44 -4.56 -1.33
N ASN A 55 -10.39 -4.37 -2.65
CA ASN A 55 -10.36 -3.03 -3.23
C ASN A 55 -11.76 -2.41 -3.11
N LEU A 56 -11.86 -1.28 -2.40
CA LEU A 56 -13.10 -0.58 -2.14
C LEU A 56 -13.63 0.17 -3.36
N ASN A 57 -12.78 0.46 -4.34
CA ASN A 57 -13.19 1.02 -5.63
C ASN A 57 -14.15 0.09 -6.41
N LYS A 58 -14.20 -1.21 -6.09
CA LYS A 58 -15.17 -2.17 -6.65
C LYS A 58 -16.61 -1.91 -6.18
N PHE A 59 -16.79 -1.24 -5.04
CA PHE A 59 -18.11 -0.94 -4.48
C PHE A 59 -18.53 0.51 -4.74
N LYS A 60 -17.56 1.44 -4.75
CA LYS A 60 -17.78 2.84 -5.08
C LYS A 60 -16.53 3.41 -5.75
N TYR A 61 -16.67 3.83 -6.99
CA TYR A 61 -15.58 4.48 -7.72
C TYR A 61 -15.06 5.70 -6.94
N ASN A 62 -13.73 5.77 -6.79
CA ASN A 62 -13.03 6.72 -5.90
C ASN A 62 -13.58 6.67 -4.47
N TYR A 63 -13.53 5.49 -3.84
CA TYR A 63 -13.99 5.31 -2.46
C TYR A 63 -13.30 6.35 -1.55
N PRO A 64 -14.05 7.01 -0.63
CA PRO A 64 -13.51 8.12 0.14
C PRO A 64 -12.39 7.66 1.10
N ALA A 65 -11.33 8.47 1.17
CA ALA A 65 -10.21 8.39 2.14
C ALA A 65 -9.32 7.15 2.08
N ILE A 66 -9.85 5.97 1.83
CA ILE A 66 -9.17 4.68 1.88
C ILE A 66 -9.42 3.90 0.59
N ASP A 67 -8.49 3.02 0.27
CA ASP A 67 -8.47 2.31 -1.02
C ASP A 67 -8.77 0.82 -0.82
N LEU A 68 -8.23 0.21 0.24
CA LEU A 68 -8.46 -1.19 0.57
C LEU A 68 -9.10 -1.33 1.97
N GLY A 69 -9.91 -2.36 2.17
CA GLY A 69 -10.56 -2.62 3.46
C GLY A 69 -10.73 -4.09 3.79
N ASP A 70 -10.56 -4.45 5.06
CA ASP A 70 -10.92 -5.74 5.65
C ASP A 70 -11.90 -5.47 6.81
N ILE A 71 -13.19 -5.69 6.54
CA ILE A 71 -14.27 -5.41 7.48
C ILE A 71 -14.16 -6.32 8.71
N LYS A 72 -13.70 -7.57 8.55
CA LYS A 72 -13.63 -8.55 9.63
C LYS A 72 -12.59 -8.13 10.67
N SER A 73 -11.42 -7.68 10.22
CA SER A 73 -10.38 -7.16 11.11
C SER A 73 -10.55 -5.67 11.46
N LYS A 74 -11.52 -4.98 10.84
CA LYS A 74 -11.75 -3.53 10.98
C LYS A 74 -10.53 -2.68 10.61
N ARG A 75 -9.70 -3.18 9.70
CA ARG A 75 -8.49 -2.51 9.20
C ARG A 75 -8.72 -2.04 7.77
N CYS A 76 -8.15 -0.89 7.44
CA CYS A 76 -8.16 -0.36 6.08
C CYS A 76 -6.78 0.19 5.69
N VAL A 77 -6.56 0.30 4.39
CA VAL A 77 -5.31 0.77 3.81
C VAL A 77 -5.59 1.96 2.91
N GLN A 78 -4.73 2.97 3.04
CA GLN A 78 -4.66 4.11 2.16
C GLN A 78 -3.33 4.03 1.39
N ILE A 79 -3.37 4.01 0.07
CA ILE A 79 -2.20 3.99 -0.82
C ILE A 79 -1.93 5.44 -1.27
N THR A 80 -0.72 5.94 -1.05
CA THR A 80 -0.38 7.34 -1.36
C THR A 80 1.07 7.53 -1.73
N SER A 81 1.33 8.48 -2.62
CA SER A 81 2.69 8.94 -2.95
C SER A 81 3.15 10.10 -2.04
N THR A 82 2.42 10.43 -0.98
CA THR A 82 2.79 11.48 -0.04
C THR A 82 2.32 11.19 1.38
N SER A 83 3.20 11.45 2.35
CA SER A 83 2.91 11.33 3.78
C SER A 83 2.82 12.70 4.48
N GLY A 84 2.63 13.79 3.73
CA GLY A 84 2.59 15.14 4.31
C GLY A 84 1.40 15.33 5.27
N LYS A 85 1.57 16.21 6.29
CA LYS A 85 0.51 16.49 7.29
C LYS A 85 -0.82 16.86 6.63
N THR A 86 -0.81 17.73 5.61
CA THR A 86 -2.02 18.12 4.88
C THR A 86 -2.74 16.94 4.23
N LYS A 87 -2.01 15.95 3.71
CA LYS A 87 -2.63 14.74 3.14
C LYS A 87 -3.25 13.88 4.25
N PHE A 88 -2.54 13.73 5.36
CA PHE A 88 -3.05 13.02 6.53
C PHE A 88 -4.34 13.66 7.05
N ASP A 89 -4.34 14.96 7.36
CA ASP A 89 -5.50 15.68 7.89
C ASP A 89 -6.71 15.53 6.96
N LYS A 90 -6.53 15.79 5.65
CA LYS A 90 -7.59 15.62 4.64
C LYS A 90 -8.14 14.19 4.57
N THR A 91 -7.29 13.20 4.78
CA THR A 91 -7.70 11.79 4.78
C THR A 91 -8.56 11.49 6.00
N ILE A 92 -8.13 11.92 7.19
CA ILE A 92 -8.88 11.73 8.44
C ILE A 92 -10.21 12.49 8.41
N GLU A 93 -10.24 13.72 7.92
CA GLU A 93 -11.47 14.50 7.74
C GLU A 93 -12.47 13.77 6.84
N LYS A 94 -12.03 13.28 5.67
CA LYS A 94 -12.88 12.49 4.77
C LYS A 94 -13.35 11.19 5.42
N PHE A 95 -12.48 10.53 6.16
CA PHE A 95 -12.77 9.27 6.84
C PHE A 95 -13.89 9.43 7.87
N ILE A 96 -13.85 10.49 8.68
CA ILE A 96 -14.86 10.78 9.70
C ILE A 96 -16.15 11.31 9.08
N SER A 97 -16.06 12.28 8.15
CA SER A 97 -17.24 12.88 7.50
C SER A 97 -18.07 11.88 6.70
N HIS A 98 -17.45 10.82 6.17
CA HIS A 98 -18.15 9.73 5.49
C HIS A 98 -18.52 8.57 6.42
N ASN A 99 -18.37 8.74 7.74
CA ASN A 99 -18.67 7.75 8.78
C ASN A 99 -17.95 6.40 8.58
N ILE A 100 -16.77 6.41 7.95
CA ILE A 100 -15.98 5.19 7.67
C ILE A 100 -15.42 4.61 8.97
N ASN A 101 -15.18 5.48 9.96
CA ASN A 101 -14.75 5.12 11.31
C ASN A 101 -15.74 4.25 12.10
N SER A 102 -16.99 4.15 11.65
CA SER A 102 -17.96 3.19 12.21
C SER A 102 -17.63 1.74 11.85
N THR A 103 -16.92 1.52 10.74
CA THR A 103 -16.58 0.21 10.20
C THR A 103 -15.12 -0.16 10.51
N TYR A 104 -14.20 0.78 10.25
CA TYR A 104 -12.77 0.57 10.41
C TYR A 104 -12.21 1.44 11.53
N ASN A 105 -11.39 0.87 12.42
CA ASN A 105 -10.80 1.59 13.56
C ASN A 105 -9.28 1.80 13.40
N HIS A 106 -8.69 1.30 12.32
CA HIS A 106 -7.27 1.41 12.04
C HIS A 106 -6.98 1.65 10.56
N ILE A 107 -6.15 2.65 10.27
CA ILE A 107 -5.75 3.05 8.92
C ILE A 107 -4.24 2.88 8.75
N SER A 108 -3.83 2.04 7.80
CA SER A 108 -2.45 1.90 7.36
C SER A 108 -2.18 2.75 6.12
N PHE A 109 -1.23 3.68 6.21
CA PHE A 109 -0.79 4.50 5.08
C PHE A 109 0.39 3.82 4.38
N VAL A 110 0.15 3.27 3.19
CA VAL A 110 1.18 2.68 2.34
C VAL A 110 1.75 3.76 1.43
N ILE A 111 2.99 4.15 1.69
CA ILE A 111 3.73 5.19 0.98
C ILE A 111 4.51 4.58 -0.18
N ILE A 112 4.09 4.90 -1.41
CA ILE A 112 4.63 4.28 -2.64
C ILE A 112 5.67 5.13 -3.38
N ASN A 113 6.08 6.27 -2.82
CA ASN A 113 7.17 7.07 -3.36
C ASN A 113 8.49 6.80 -2.63
N THR A 114 9.58 7.36 -3.14
CA THR A 114 10.93 7.26 -2.56
C THR A 114 11.18 8.24 -1.41
N GLY A 115 10.19 9.05 -1.03
CA GLY A 115 10.31 10.05 0.01
C GLY A 115 10.28 9.45 1.43
N GLY A 116 10.90 10.14 2.39
CA GLY A 116 10.82 9.76 3.79
C GLY A 116 9.39 9.83 4.35
N ILE A 117 9.07 8.94 5.30
CA ILE A 117 7.75 8.89 5.96
C ILE A 117 7.68 9.95 7.06
N LYS A 118 6.75 10.89 6.93
CA LYS A 118 6.36 11.82 7.99
C LYS A 118 5.15 11.27 8.76
N LYS A 119 5.42 10.44 9.77
CA LYS A 119 4.36 9.83 10.60
C LYS A 119 3.55 10.90 11.33
N GLN A 120 2.24 10.86 11.20
CA GLN A 120 1.29 11.66 11.98
C GLN A 120 0.47 10.74 12.88
N LYS A 121 -0.21 11.29 13.87
CA LYS A 121 -1.12 10.54 14.74
C LYS A 121 -2.43 11.29 14.90
N HIS A 122 -3.51 10.55 15.05
CA HIS A 122 -4.80 11.08 15.48
C HIS A 122 -5.07 10.65 16.93
N PRO A 123 -5.71 11.47 17.78
CA PRO A 123 -5.94 11.15 19.18
C PRO A 123 -6.72 9.85 19.42
N THR A 124 -7.66 9.52 18.53
CA THR A 124 -8.59 8.39 18.71
C THR A 124 -8.52 7.34 17.60
N LEU A 125 -7.90 7.65 16.46
CA LEU A 125 -7.80 6.73 15.31
C LEU A 125 -6.41 6.13 15.28
N SER A 126 -6.35 4.80 15.28
CA SER A 126 -5.09 4.08 15.19
C SER A 126 -4.55 4.20 13.77
N THR A 127 -3.29 4.61 13.63
CA THR A 127 -2.65 4.83 12.34
C THR A 127 -1.22 4.31 12.34
N ASP A 128 -0.82 3.71 11.24
CA ASP A 128 0.55 3.29 10.96
C ASP A 128 0.94 3.64 9.53
N TYR A 129 2.24 3.53 9.26
CA TYR A 129 2.83 3.92 8.00
C TYR A 129 3.85 2.88 7.58
N ILE A 130 3.81 2.52 6.31
CA ILE A 130 4.76 1.62 5.70
C ILE A 130 5.13 2.12 4.32
N ASN A 131 6.40 2.01 3.93
CA ASN A 131 6.82 2.21 2.54
C ASN A 131 7.22 0.87 1.90
N LEU A 132 7.57 0.88 0.62
CA LEU A 132 7.95 -0.36 -0.07
C LEU A 132 9.22 -1.01 0.50
N THR A 133 10.15 -0.23 1.08
CA THR A 133 11.34 -0.77 1.75
C THR A 133 10.98 -1.51 3.04
N ASP A 134 10.07 -0.95 3.84
CA ASP A 134 9.58 -1.58 5.06
C ASP A 134 8.74 -2.82 4.72
N LEU A 135 7.93 -2.76 3.65
CA LEU A 135 7.19 -3.92 3.14
C LEU A 135 8.16 -5.03 2.67
N LEU A 136 9.26 -4.68 2.01
CA LEU A 136 10.29 -5.64 1.60
C LEU A 136 10.92 -6.35 2.81
N LYS A 137 11.17 -5.63 3.92
CA LYS A 137 11.65 -6.23 5.18
C LYS A 137 10.64 -7.21 5.73
N GLU A 138 9.34 -6.90 5.73
CA GLU A 138 8.30 -7.83 6.17
C GLU A 138 8.23 -9.07 5.26
N ILE A 139 8.33 -8.89 3.93
CA ILE A 139 8.36 -9.99 2.96
C ILE A 139 9.59 -10.89 3.20
N SER A 140 10.72 -10.32 3.61
CA SER A 140 11.92 -11.09 3.96
C SER A 140 11.72 -12.02 5.16
N ASN A 141 10.66 -11.89 5.94
CA ASN A 141 10.32 -12.79 7.04
C ASN A 141 9.44 -13.98 6.61
N LEU A 142 8.83 -13.92 5.42
CA LEU A 142 7.95 -14.98 4.91
C LEU A 142 8.70 -16.24 4.47
N ASP A 143 7.98 -17.33 4.28
CA ASP A 143 8.56 -18.54 3.67
C ASP A 143 8.86 -18.34 2.17
N ILE A 144 9.65 -19.26 1.62
CA ILE A 144 10.13 -19.15 0.24
C ILE A 144 8.98 -19.21 -0.77
N GLU A 145 7.93 -19.98 -0.51
CA GLU A 145 6.82 -20.15 -1.44
C GLU A 145 5.93 -18.90 -1.48
N GLU A 146 5.74 -18.24 -0.34
CA GLU A 146 5.05 -16.95 -0.27
C GLU A 146 5.84 -15.85 -1.00
N ILE A 147 7.16 -15.81 -0.84
CA ILE A 147 8.01 -14.86 -1.55
C ILE A 147 7.95 -15.11 -3.06
N LYS A 148 8.03 -16.37 -3.52
CA LYS A 148 7.86 -16.72 -4.94
C LYS A 148 6.50 -16.30 -5.47
N LYS A 149 5.43 -16.47 -4.69
CA LYS A 149 4.07 -16.04 -5.07
C LYS A 149 4.02 -14.53 -5.28
N ILE A 150 4.61 -13.76 -4.36
CA ILE A 150 4.69 -12.29 -4.45
C ILE A 150 5.51 -11.88 -5.68
N LEU A 151 6.69 -12.46 -5.87
CA LEU A 151 7.56 -12.14 -7.01
C LEU A 151 6.90 -12.46 -8.36
N ASN A 152 6.22 -13.60 -8.47
CA ASN A 152 5.47 -13.98 -9.66
C ASN A 152 4.32 -13.00 -9.94
N HIS A 153 3.64 -12.53 -8.89
CA HIS A 153 2.63 -11.48 -9.02
C HIS A 153 3.27 -10.15 -9.47
N SER A 154 4.38 -9.74 -8.87
CA SER A 154 5.11 -8.53 -9.24
C SER A 154 5.43 -8.53 -10.74
N ARG A 155 6.14 -9.56 -11.22
CA ARG A 155 6.58 -9.70 -12.61
C ARG A 155 5.45 -9.67 -13.64
N LYS A 156 4.28 -10.24 -13.30
CA LYS A 156 3.13 -10.27 -14.21
C LYS A 156 2.48 -8.89 -14.39
N ASN A 157 2.68 -7.98 -13.44
CA ASN A 157 1.92 -6.73 -13.36
C ASN A 157 2.79 -5.47 -13.44
N ILE A 158 4.10 -5.57 -13.20
CA ILE A 158 4.97 -4.40 -13.03
C ILE A 158 5.29 -3.62 -14.34
N PHE A 159 4.91 -4.13 -15.52
CA PHE A 159 5.12 -3.45 -16.81
C PHE A 159 4.04 -3.77 -17.86
N ARG A 160 2.78 -3.90 -17.46
CA ARG A 160 1.66 -4.07 -18.42
C ARG A 160 1.11 -2.75 -18.98
N HIS A 161 1.93 -1.69 -18.97
CA HIS A 161 1.60 -0.37 -19.52
C HIS A 161 2.27 -0.16 -20.87
#